data_AF-A0A1I6W5D3-F1
#
_entry.id   AF-A0A1I6W5D3-F1
#
_cell.length_a   1.000
_cell.length_b   1.000
_cell.length_c   1.000
_cell.angle_alpha   90.00
_cell.angle_beta   90.00
_cell.angle_gamma   90.00
#
_symmetry.space_group_name_H-M   'P 1'
#
loop_
_entity.id
_entity.type
_entity.pdbx_description
1 polymer ?
#
loop_
_entity_poly.entity_id
_entity_poly.type
_entity_poly.pdbx_seq_one_letter_code
_entity_poly.pdbx_strand_id
1 'polypeptide(L)'
;MDHLYIRHTVGGRLFLDSKKHGLPFSVAPAEGREGWKLCIDAVDESIGAPICRHNDELNIFLVADGAVDQKTWYYSTHGLVEYDAAAKQLIIWADGKIDYTV
;
A
#
# COMPACT_ATOMS: atom_id res chain seq x y z
N MET A 1 -7.04 11.12 -9.84
CA MET A 1 -6.91 10.53 -8.51
C MET A 1 -5.60 9.74 -8.45
N ASP A 2 -4.90 9.81 -7.32
CA ASP A 2 -3.64 9.10 -7.11
C ASP A 2 -3.79 7.59 -7.34
N HIS A 3 -2.66 6.92 -7.62
CA HIS A 3 -2.63 5.50 -7.92
C HIS A 3 -1.72 4.75 -6.95
N LEU A 4 -2.34 4.01 -6.03
CA LEU A 4 -1.67 3.04 -5.18
C LEU A 4 -1.72 1.65 -5.80
N TYR A 5 -0.59 0.95 -5.86
CA TYR A 5 -0.55 -0.46 -6.21
C TYR A 5 0.50 -1.23 -5.40
N ILE A 6 0.18 -2.48 -5.06
CA ILE A 6 0.97 -3.34 -4.19
C ILE A 6 1.37 -4.60 -4.95
N ARG A 7 2.65 -4.92 -4.93
CA ARG A 7 3.22 -6.12 -5.56
C ARG A 7 4.03 -6.94 -4.58
N HIS A 8 4.11 -8.24 -4.84
CA HIS A 8 5.07 -9.12 -4.20
C HIS A 8 6.50 -8.79 -4.67
N THR A 9 7.43 -8.64 -3.74
CA THR A 9 8.81 -8.26 -4.04
C THR A 9 9.56 -9.34 -4.85
N VAL A 10 9.42 -10.61 -4.47
CA VAL A 10 10.22 -11.71 -5.04
C VAL A 10 9.60 -12.29 -6.32
N GLY A 11 8.28 -12.25 -6.47
CA GLY A 11 7.56 -12.82 -7.63
C GLY A 11 6.90 -11.82 -8.57
N GLY A 12 6.91 -10.51 -8.24
CA GLY A 12 6.31 -9.45 -9.06
C GLY A 12 4.77 -9.52 -9.19
N ARG A 13 4.12 -10.48 -8.52
CA ARG A 13 2.67 -10.66 -8.50
C ARG A 13 2.00 -9.37 -8.04
N LEU A 14 0.97 -8.93 -8.77
CA LEU A 14 0.12 -7.83 -8.36
C LEU A 14 -0.92 -8.32 -7.34
N PHE A 15 -0.92 -7.73 -6.16
CA PHE A 15 -1.95 -7.97 -5.14
C PHE A 15 -3.08 -6.95 -5.23
N LEU A 16 -2.72 -5.67 -5.33
CA LEU A 16 -3.67 -4.57 -5.31
C LEU A 16 -3.31 -3.54 -6.36
N ASP A 17 -4.33 -3.02 -7.03
CA ASP A 17 -4.24 -1.83 -7.86
C ASP A 17 -5.52 -1.00 -7.62
N SER A 18 -5.36 0.15 -6.96
CA SER A 18 -6.47 1.02 -6.55
C SER A 18 -7.30 1.52 -7.72
N LYS A 19 -6.69 1.79 -8.88
CA LYS A 19 -7.40 2.22 -10.09
C LYS A 19 -8.18 1.07 -10.72
N LYS A 20 -7.55 -0.11 -10.85
CA LYS A 20 -8.19 -1.30 -11.43
C LYS A 20 -9.34 -1.82 -10.56
N HIS A 21 -9.17 -1.79 -9.24
CA HIS A 21 -10.15 -2.32 -8.29
C HIS A 21 -11.14 -1.26 -7.79
N GLY A 22 -10.92 0.03 -8.08
CA GLY A 22 -11.76 1.12 -7.59
C GLY A 22 -11.70 1.30 -6.07
N LEU A 23 -10.52 1.08 -5.47
CA LEU A 23 -10.33 1.11 -4.02
C LEU A 23 -9.84 2.49 -3.58
N PRO A 24 -10.62 3.23 -2.78
CA PRO A 24 -10.15 4.47 -2.15
C PRO A 24 -9.00 4.17 -1.19
N PHE A 25 -8.09 5.12 -1.06
CA PHE A 25 -7.01 5.03 -0.09
C PHE A 25 -6.58 6.41 0.40
N SER A 26 -5.87 6.41 1.53
CA SER A 26 -5.19 7.59 2.07
C SER A 26 -3.79 7.21 2.56
N VAL A 27 -2.88 8.17 2.49
CA VAL A 27 -1.52 8.05 3.03
C VAL A 27 -1.25 9.27 3.90
N ALA A 28 -0.88 9.02 5.15
CA ALA A 28 -0.58 10.08 6.11
C ALA A 28 0.66 9.70 6.95
N PRO A 29 1.36 10.67 7.55
CA PRO A 29 2.32 10.38 8.62
C PRO A 29 1.65 9.53 9.71
N ALA A 30 2.35 8.53 10.22
CA ALA A 30 1.83 7.67 11.27
C ALA A 30 1.72 8.44 12.59
N GLU A 31 0.55 8.43 13.23
CA GLU A 31 0.38 9.05 14.54
C GLU A 31 1.09 8.23 15.63
N GLY A 32 1.90 8.88 16.47
CA GLY A 32 2.56 8.24 17.61
C GLY A 32 3.78 7.36 17.27
N ARG A 33 4.24 7.35 16.01
CA ARG A 33 5.46 6.66 15.57
C ARG A 33 6.05 7.32 14.32
N GLU A 34 7.31 7.03 14.02
CA GLU A 34 7.89 7.42 12.74
C GLU A 34 7.30 6.60 11.58
N GLY A 35 7.29 7.20 10.39
CA GLY A 35 6.82 6.58 9.15
C GLY A 35 5.44 7.05 8.69
N TRP A 36 4.76 6.19 7.93
CA TRP A 36 3.48 6.48 7.28
C TRP A 36 2.46 5.38 7.56
N LYS A 37 1.20 5.81 7.68
CA LYS A 37 0.02 4.95 7.69
C LYS A 37 -0.64 5.04 6.32
N LEU A 38 -0.77 3.89 5.66
CA LEU A 38 -1.54 3.74 4.44
C LEU A 38 -2.83 3.01 4.79
N CYS A 39 -3.97 3.64 4.53
CA CYS A 39 -5.28 3.05 4.72
C CYS A 39 -5.93 2.82 3.36
N ILE A 40 -6.33 1.60 3.06
CA ILE A 40 -7.06 1.25 1.84
C ILE A 40 -8.43 0.73 2.25
N ASP A 41 -9.47 1.38 1.73
CA ASP A 41 -10.86 1.11 2.07
C ASP A 41 -11.52 0.19 1.04
N ALA A 42 -12.63 -0.41 1.44
CA ALA A 42 -13.41 -1.34 0.62
C ALA A 42 -12.61 -2.55 0.11
N VAL A 43 -11.54 -2.93 0.81
CA VAL A 43 -10.72 -4.10 0.50
C VAL A 43 -11.48 -5.35 0.88
N ASP A 44 -11.62 -6.28 -0.05
CA ASP A 44 -12.18 -7.60 0.23
C ASP A 44 -11.13 -8.57 0.76
N GLU A 45 -11.58 -9.67 1.36
CA GLU A 45 -10.69 -10.67 1.94
C GLU A 45 -9.79 -11.33 0.89
N SER A 46 -10.27 -11.42 -0.36
CA SER A 46 -9.52 -12.01 -1.46
C SER A 46 -8.26 -11.20 -1.84
N ILE A 47 -8.27 -9.90 -1.56
CA ILE A 47 -7.13 -8.99 -1.71
C ILE A 47 -6.37 -8.84 -0.39
N GLY A 48 -7.08 -8.62 0.72
CA GLY A 48 -6.49 -8.32 2.03
C GLY A 48 -5.67 -9.48 2.60
N ALA A 49 -6.23 -10.70 2.61
CA ALA A 49 -5.59 -11.85 3.24
C ALA A 49 -4.26 -12.25 2.58
N PRO A 50 -4.11 -12.28 1.24
CA PRO A 50 -2.81 -12.47 0.61
C PRO A 50 -1.78 -11.41 0.97
N ILE A 51 -2.18 -10.14 1.07
CA ILE A 51 -1.24 -9.05 1.42
C ILE A 51 -0.74 -9.23 2.85
N CYS A 52 -1.63 -9.53 3.81
CA CYS A 52 -1.22 -9.85 5.19
C CYS A 52 -0.30 -11.07 5.25
N ARG A 53 -0.55 -12.11 4.43
CA ARG A 53 0.29 -13.32 4.37
C ARG A 53 1.70 -13.04 3.85
N HIS A 54 1.86 -12.04 2.99
CA HIS A 54 3.13 -11.68 2.35
C HIS A 54 3.66 -10.32 2.84
N ASN A 55 3.28 -9.94 4.06
CA ASN A 55 3.56 -8.63 4.66
C ASN A 55 5.04 -8.21 4.66
N ASP A 56 5.96 -9.16 4.81
CA ASP A 56 7.41 -8.93 4.83
C ASP A 56 8.02 -8.72 3.42
N GLU A 57 7.23 -8.94 2.36
CA GLU A 57 7.71 -8.96 0.98
C GLU A 57 6.80 -8.11 0.06
N LEU A 58 6.47 -6.90 0.50
CA LEU A 58 5.62 -5.96 -0.24
C LEU A 58 6.41 -4.81 -0.85
N ASN A 59 6.18 -4.58 -2.13
CA ASN A 59 6.48 -3.33 -2.80
C ASN A 59 5.20 -2.50 -2.92
N ILE A 60 5.19 -1.32 -2.28
CA ILE A 60 4.02 -0.45 -2.23
C ILE A 60 4.33 0.82 -3.00
N PHE A 61 3.64 1.04 -4.11
CA PHE A 61 3.93 2.16 -5.00
C PHE A 61 2.76 3.13 -5.05
N LEU A 62 3.09 4.42 -4.95
CA LEU A 62 2.17 5.53 -5.11
C LEU A 62 2.63 6.38 -6.29
N VAL A 63 1.72 6.66 -7.22
CA VAL A 63 1.91 7.62 -8.32
C VAL A 63 0.89 8.73 -8.13
N ALA A 64 1.37 9.96 -8.00
CA ALA A 64 0.51 11.12 -7.79
C ALA A 64 -0.26 11.46 -9.07
N ASP A 65 -1.49 11.94 -8.91
CA ASP A 65 -2.29 12.41 -10.03
C ASP A 65 -1.63 13.62 -10.70
N GLY A 66 -1.55 13.61 -12.03
CA GLY A 66 -0.92 14.69 -12.80
C GLY A 66 0.61 14.73 -12.76
N ALA A 67 1.27 13.93 -11.93
CA ALA A 67 2.72 13.75 -11.89
C ALA A 67 3.08 12.28 -12.16
N VAL A 68 2.74 11.81 -13.36
CA VAL A 68 2.93 10.39 -13.77
C VAL A 68 4.40 9.99 -13.88
N ASP A 69 5.29 10.99 -13.99
CA ASP A 69 6.73 10.89 -13.94
C ASP A 69 7.28 10.82 -12.50
N GLN A 70 6.43 10.99 -11.48
CA GLN A 70 6.82 10.92 -10.07
C GLN A 70 6.19 9.71 -9.39
N LYS A 71 7.05 8.90 -8.80
CA LYS A 71 6.64 7.67 -8.13
C LYS A 71 7.31 7.54 -6.78
N THR A 72 6.51 7.32 -5.74
CA THR A 72 6.99 7.01 -4.40
C THR A 72 6.90 5.51 -4.16
N TRP A 73 7.96 4.91 -3.65
CA TRP A 73 7.98 3.55 -3.13
C TRP A 73 7.98 3.60 -1.61
N TYR A 74 6.92 3.11 -0.99
CA TYR A 74 6.85 2.85 0.44
C TYR A 74 7.29 1.42 0.73
N TYR A 75 8.02 1.25 1.83
CA TYR A 75 8.43 -0.06 2.34
C TYR A 75 8.28 -0.11 3.86
N SER A 76 8.13 -1.34 4.37
CA SER A 76 8.05 -1.62 5.80
C SER A 76 9.10 -2.68 6.13
N THR A 77 10.05 -2.35 7.00
CA THR A 77 11.06 -3.32 7.47
C THR A 77 10.49 -4.35 8.44
N HIS A 78 9.31 -4.09 9.00
CA HIS A 78 8.67 -4.91 10.02
C HIS A 78 7.39 -5.61 9.55
N GLY A 79 7.00 -5.45 8.27
CA GLY A 79 5.82 -6.13 7.71
C GLY A 79 4.53 -5.84 8.47
N LEU A 80 4.36 -4.63 9.01
CA LEU A 80 3.21 -4.30 9.83
C LEU A 80 2.00 -4.01 8.95
N VAL A 81 1.19 -5.05 8.74
CA VAL A 81 0.01 -5.02 7.87
C VAL A 81 -1.17 -5.67 8.59
N GLU A 82 -2.27 -4.95 8.68
CA GLU A 82 -3.49 -5.36 9.37
C GLU A 82 -4.68 -5.27 8.40
N TYR A 83 -5.52 -6.31 8.39
CA TYR A 83 -6.76 -6.30 7.63
C TYR A 83 -7.95 -6.45 8.58
N ASP A 84 -8.82 -5.44 8.60
CA ASP A 84 -10.09 -5.47 9.30
C ASP A 84 -11.18 -5.90 8.32
N ALA A 85 -11.62 -7.16 8.44
CA ALA A 85 -12.67 -7.72 7.60
C ALA A 85 -14.05 -7.10 7.86
N ALA A 86 -14.32 -6.61 9.07
CA ALA A 86 -15.59 -5.97 9.41
C ALA A 86 -15.68 -4.57 8.81
N ALA A 87 -14.58 -3.81 8.89
CA ALA A 87 -14.46 -2.49 8.27
C ALA A 87 -14.13 -2.54 6.77
N LYS A 88 -13.75 -3.71 6.24
CA LYS A 88 -13.20 -3.88 4.88
C LYS A 88 -12.04 -2.94 4.62
N GLN A 89 -11.12 -2.88 5.57
CA GLN A 89 -10.02 -1.92 5.56
C GLN A 89 -8.68 -2.64 5.72
N LEU A 90 -7.72 -2.27 4.87
CA LEU A 90 -6.33 -2.70 4.96
C LEU A 90 -5.48 -1.53 5.46
N ILE A 91 -4.74 -1.74 6.53
CA ILE A 91 -3.82 -0.77 7.11
C ILE A 91 -2.40 -1.30 6.93
N ILE A 92 -1.52 -0.47 6.37
CA ILE A 92 -0.10 -0.77 6.24
C ILE A 92 0.70 0.33 6.91
N TRP A 93 1.65 -0.06 7.75
CA TRP A 93 2.60 0.85 8.38
C TRP A 93 3.95 0.75 7.68
N ALA A 94 4.30 1.80 6.94
CA ALA A 94 5.60 1.94 6.28
C ALA A 94 6.54 2.76 7.17
N ASP A 95 7.81 2.36 7.26
CA ASP A 95 8.85 3.08 8.01
C ASP A 95 9.78 3.87 7.10
N GLY A 96 9.75 3.61 5.79
CA GLY A 96 10.56 4.31 4.81
C GLY A 96 9.81 4.60 3.51
N LYS A 97 10.34 5.58 2.77
CA LYS A 97 9.95 5.84 1.39
C LYS A 97 11.15 6.25 0.55
N ILE A 98 11.10 5.97 -0.75
CA ILE A 98 12.01 6.54 -1.74
C ILE A 98 11.19 7.13 -2.87
N ASP A 99 11.50 8.38 -3.22
CA ASP A 99 10.87 9.08 -4.34
C ASP A 99 11.75 8.95 -5.59
N TYR A 100 11.13 8.65 -6.73
CA TYR A 100 11.78 8.44 -8.01
C TYR A 100 11.13 9.28 -9.10
N THR A 101 11.95 9.73 -10.03
CA THR A 101 11.49 10.21 -11.34
C THR A 101 11.60 9.07 -12.34
N VAL A 102 10.53 8.81 -13.11
CA VAL A 102 10.44 7.72 -14.10
C VAL A 102 10.31 8.23 -15.53
#